data_AF-A0A7C7P0H1-F1
#
_entry.id   AF-A0A7C7P0H1-F1
#
_cell.length_a   1.000
_cell.length_b   1.000
_cell.length_c   1.000
_cell.angle_alpha   90.00
_cell.angle_beta   90.00
_cell.angle_gamma   90.00
#
_symmetry.space_group_name_H-M   'P 1'
#
loop_
_entity.id
_entity.type
_entity.pdbx_description
1 polymer ?
#
loop_
_entity_poly.entity_id
_entity_poly.type
_entity_poly.pdbx_seq_one_letter_code
_entity_poly.pdbx_strand_id
1 'polypeptide(L)'
;MKRLFYILFITGLSLHAADYAGYSGSFLRMGTSARSMAMGSGFTAELDRGFTAYHNPASVAYLEKRQASFSYHSLGLDRKFIASSIATHLPPTAGLGVAWVSAGVDGIDGRTTAGEATQTLSTSEDAIYISFAQRLQPWISVGINVKILYNQLPMNESDLTGKGPGFDIGILLRPGKRMTFGLMIQDMNSYYQWNTSSVFDDDRAPYRDIFPTIYRLGMTYKKGKLYFTGDAGIIAGDKMDETYGYLGQTIRAGVEYTYRKNYFFRGGYGNGRIGVGAGMNFSFLKKNDAFLDYAMIVEFPVGMAHIITYAFYF
;
A
#
# COMPACT_ATOMS: atom_id res chain seq x y z
N MET A 1 -9.44 9.09 -42.32
CA MET A 1 -8.73 7.80 -42.14
C MET A 1 -7.38 7.89 -41.39
N LYS A 2 -6.85 9.07 -41.04
CA LYS A 2 -5.58 9.21 -40.27
C LYS A 2 -5.75 9.30 -38.73
N ARG A 3 -6.98 9.21 -38.20
CA ARG A 3 -7.26 9.29 -36.74
C ARG A 3 -7.44 7.93 -36.06
N LEU A 4 -7.54 6.84 -36.82
CA LEU A 4 -7.69 5.49 -36.25
C LEU A 4 -6.34 4.82 -35.90
N PHE A 5 -5.23 5.33 -36.44
CA PHE A 5 -3.90 4.74 -36.22
C PHE A 5 -3.27 5.07 -34.86
N TYR A 6 -3.73 6.13 -34.18
CA TYR A 6 -3.23 6.48 -32.83
C TYR A 6 -3.89 5.68 -31.71
N ILE A 7 -5.01 5.01 -31.97
CA ILE A 7 -5.70 4.18 -30.97
C ILE A 7 -5.14 2.74 -30.97
N LEU A 8 -4.45 2.33 -32.04
CA LEU A 8 -3.90 0.97 -32.14
C LEU A 8 -2.50 0.81 -31.50
N PHE A 9 -1.80 1.89 -31.18
CA PHE A 9 -0.44 1.82 -30.59
C PHE A 9 -0.42 1.53 -29.08
N ILE A 10 -1.60 1.36 -28.44
CA ILE A 10 -1.72 1.01 -27.00
C ILE A 10 -1.91 -0.51 -26.79
N THR A 11 -2.09 -1.30 -27.85
CA THR A 11 -2.40 -2.73 -27.73
C THR A 11 -1.18 -3.66 -27.64
N GLY A 12 0.03 -3.10 -27.52
CA GLY A 12 1.29 -3.86 -27.42
C GLY A 12 1.87 -4.00 -26.02
N LEU A 13 1.13 -3.69 -24.95
CA LEU A 13 1.54 -4.05 -23.60
C LEU A 13 1.28 -5.54 -23.43
N SER A 14 2.30 -6.35 -23.72
CA SER A 14 2.39 -7.72 -23.26
C SER A 14 2.04 -7.74 -21.76
N LEU A 15 0.84 -8.22 -21.44
CA LEU A 15 0.43 -8.54 -20.08
C LEU A 15 1.25 -9.75 -19.63
N HIS A 16 2.53 -9.54 -19.36
CA HIS A 16 3.32 -10.52 -18.64
C HIS A 16 2.70 -10.66 -17.25
N ALA A 17 2.26 -11.86 -16.93
CA ALA A 17 1.98 -12.23 -15.55
C ALA A 17 3.28 -12.06 -14.78
N ALA A 18 3.34 -11.01 -13.98
CA ALA A 18 4.55 -10.66 -13.26
C ALA A 18 4.56 -11.43 -11.93
N ASP A 19 5.56 -12.28 -11.74
CA ASP A 19 5.69 -13.24 -10.62
C ASP A 19 6.24 -12.59 -9.33
N TYR A 20 6.09 -11.27 -9.19
CA TYR A 20 6.58 -10.55 -8.01
C TYR A 20 5.70 -10.76 -6.77
N ALA A 21 4.54 -11.41 -6.93
CA ALA A 21 3.60 -11.66 -5.84
C ALA A 21 4.16 -12.64 -4.79
N GLY A 22 5.05 -13.54 -5.20
CA GLY A 22 5.71 -14.52 -4.32
C GLY A 22 6.88 -13.97 -3.49
N TYR A 23 7.32 -12.73 -3.75
CA TYR A 23 8.44 -12.14 -3.02
C TYR A 23 7.99 -11.54 -1.68
N SER A 24 8.92 -11.46 -0.74
CA SER A 24 8.67 -10.97 0.61
C SER A 24 8.20 -9.51 0.66
N GLY A 25 7.46 -9.18 1.72
CA GLY A 25 6.80 -7.88 1.87
C GLY A 25 5.59 -7.66 0.97
N SER A 26 4.97 -8.73 0.47
CA SER A 26 3.82 -8.65 -0.46
C SER A 26 2.64 -7.87 0.11
N PHE A 27 2.41 -7.95 1.43
CA PHE A 27 1.38 -7.16 2.11
C PHE A 27 1.61 -5.64 2.00
N LEU A 28 2.85 -5.18 1.90
CA LEU A 28 3.20 -3.76 1.69
C LEU A 28 2.90 -3.25 0.27
N ARG A 29 2.42 -4.12 -0.63
CA ARG A 29 2.08 -3.78 -2.02
C ARG A 29 0.58 -3.79 -2.31
N MET A 30 -0.26 -4.11 -1.32
CA MET A 30 -1.71 -4.27 -1.51
C MET A 30 -2.45 -2.92 -1.63
N GLY A 31 -2.13 -1.95 -0.77
CA GLY A 31 -2.95 -0.76 -0.55
C GLY A 31 -3.58 -0.78 0.83
N THR A 32 -3.79 0.39 1.44
CA THR A 32 -4.20 0.46 2.86
C THR A 32 -5.64 0.88 3.08
N SER A 33 -6.21 1.69 2.20
CA SER A 33 -7.55 2.27 2.40
C SER A 33 -8.56 1.81 1.36
N ALA A 34 -9.83 1.73 1.72
CA ALA A 34 -10.95 1.47 0.82
C ALA A 34 -10.94 2.43 -0.38
N ARG A 35 -10.66 3.72 -0.14
CA ARG A 35 -10.52 4.71 -1.22
C ARG A 35 -9.40 4.35 -2.19
N SER A 36 -8.21 4.00 -1.69
CA SER A 36 -7.08 3.57 -2.52
C SER A 36 -7.40 2.31 -3.30
N MET A 37 -7.91 1.28 -2.62
CA MET A 37 -8.24 -0.02 -3.20
C MET A 37 -9.30 0.11 -4.30
N ALA A 38 -10.38 0.85 -4.06
CA ALA A 38 -11.44 1.10 -5.05
C ALA A 38 -10.94 1.83 -6.30
N MET A 39 -9.83 2.54 -6.21
CA MET A 39 -9.20 3.29 -7.30
C MET A 39 -7.93 2.61 -7.83
N GLY A 40 -7.78 1.30 -7.61
CA GLY A 40 -6.67 0.50 -8.13
C GLY A 40 -5.34 0.68 -7.38
N SER A 41 -5.34 1.29 -6.20
CA SER A 41 -4.16 1.55 -5.34
C SER A 41 -3.05 2.39 -5.98
N GLY A 42 -3.37 3.12 -7.06
CA GLY A 42 -2.45 3.95 -7.83
C GLY A 42 -2.22 5.34 -7.22
N PHE A 43 -1.80 5.39 -5.96
CA PHE A 43 -1.86 6.58 -5.10
C PHE A 43 -0.50 7.26 -4.86
N THR A 44 0.53 6.97 -5.67
CA THR A 44 1.87 7.57 -5.51
C THR A 44 1.88 9.11 -5.55
N ALA A 45 0.92 9.75 -6.23
CA ALA A 45 0.78 11.21 -6.28
C ALA A 45 -0.40 11.73 -5.45
N GLU A 46 -1.02 10.89 -4.63
CA GLU A 46 -2.25 11.21 -3.89
C GLU A 46 -1.98 11.52 -2.41
N LEU A 47 -2.82 12.37 -1.83
CA LEU A 47 -2.92 12.56 -0.39
C LEU A 47 -4.02 11.65 0.16
N ASP A 48 -3.67 10.41 0.52
CA ASP A 48 -4.66 9.46 1.02
C ASP A 48 -5.20 9.83 2.40
N ARG A 49 -6.50 9.66 2.63
CA ARG A 49 -7.15 9.87 3.92
C ARG A 49 -7.07 8.65 4.84
N GLY A 50 -6.81 7.47 4.27
CA GLY A 50 -6.44 6.30 5.07
C GLY A 50 -5.07 6.54 5.66
N PHE A 51 -4.01 6.14 4.96
CA PHE A 51 -2.65 6.35 5.44
C PHE A 51 -1.85 7.19 4.43
N THR A 52 -1.75 8.49 4.71
CA THR A 52 -1.17 9.51 3.79
C THR A 52 0.24 9.16 3.31
N ALA A 53 1.07 8.59 4.18
CA ALA A 53 2.48 8.29 3.88
C ALA A 53 2.72 6.91 3.27
N TYR A 54 1.70 6.04 3.16
CA TYR A 54 1.85 4.67 2.68
C TYR A 54 2.37 4.60 1.24
N HIS A 55 1.69 5.30 0.33
CA HIS A 55 2.03 5.27 -1.09
C HIS A 55 3.16 6.22 -1.47
N ASN A 56 3.34 7.30 -0.70
CA ASN A 56 4.42 8.27 -0.84
C ASN A 56 4.60 9.07 0.46
N PRO A 57 5.75 8.95 1.17
CA PRO A 57 5.97 9.69 2.41
C PRO A 57 5.93 11.20 2.22
N ALA A 58 6.32 11.73 1.06
CA ALA A 58 6.34 13.17 0.79
C ALA A 58 4.96 13.84 0.88
N SER A 59 3.88 13.04 0.81
CA SER A 59 2.50 13.49 0.99
C SER A 59 2.19 14.02 2.38
N VAL A 60 2.86 13.52 3.44
CA VAL A 60 2.53 13.92 4.83
C VAL A 60 2.85 15.39 5.11
N ALA A 61 3.79 16.00 4.38
CA ALA A 61 4.13 17.43 4.48
C ALA A 61 3.01 18.38 4.00
N TYR A 62 1.97 17.85 3.34
CA TYR A 62 0.82 18.62 2.86
C TYR A 62 -0.44 18.44 3.72
N LEU A 63 -0.35 17.74 4.84
CA LEU A 63 -1.43 17.74 5.82
C LEU A 63 -1.63 19.15 6.38
N GLU A 64 -2.90 19.54 6.53
CA GLU A 64 -3.29 20.82 7.14
C GLU A 64 -3.74 20.63 8.59
N LYS A 65 -4.16 19.43 8.96
CA LYS A 65 -4.71 19.06 10.27
C LYS A 65 -4.16 17.73 10.72
N ARG A 66 -4.34 17.41 12.00
CA ARG A 66 -4.12 16.07 12.50
C ARG A 66 -5.14 15.14 11.88
N GLN A 67 -4.71 13.93 11.56
CA GLN A 67 -5.52 12.90 10.94
C GLN A 67 -5.26 11.61 11.69
N ALA A 68 -6.32 10.86 11.97
CA ALA A 68 -6.23 9.48 12.38
C ALA A 68 -7.14 8.63 11.50
N SER A 69 -6.73 7.39 11.28
CA SER A 69 -7.46 6.47 10.42
C SER A 69 -7.32 5.03 10.86
N PHE A 70 -8.32 4.26 10.49
CA PHE A 70 -8.39 2.83 10.68
C PHE A 70 -8.99 2.21 9.42
N SER A 71 -8.38 1.15 8.92
CA SER A 71 -8.88 0.38 7.79
C SER A 71 -8.80 -1.10 8.08
N TYR A 72 -9.87 -1.81 7.74
CA TYR A 72 -9.99 -3.25 7.88
C TYR A 72 -10.38 -3.86 6.53
N HIS A 73 -9.63 -4.88 6.13
CA HIS A 73 -9.80 -5.63 4.88
C HIS A 73 -10.15 -7.06 5.26
N SER A 74 -11.36 -7.49 4.90
CA SER A 74 -11.74 -8.90 4.88
C SER A 74 -11.41 -9.43 3.49
N LEU A 75 -10.49 -10.38 3.42
CA LEU A 75 -10.02 -11.00 2.19
C LEU A 75 -10.48 -12.47 2.18
N GLY A 76 -10.51 -13.11 1.02
CA GLY A 76 -10.80 -14.55 0.95
C GLY A 76 -9.69 -15.40 1.60
N LEU A 77 -10.04 -16.65 1.95
CA LEU A 77 -9.19 -17.61 2.68
C LEU A 77 -8.86 -17.18 4.12
N ASP A 78 -9.82 -16.59 4.83
CA ASP A 78 -9.68 -16.13 6.22
C ASP A 78 -8.51 -15.16 6.45
N ARG A 79 -8.06 -14.52 5.38
CA ARG A 79 -6.99 -13.52 5.43
C ARG A 79 -7.57 -12.17 5.84
N LYS A 80 -6.83 -11.47 6.69
CA LYS A 80 -7.16 -10.12 7.14
C LYS A 80 -5.99 -9.18 6.86
N PHE A 81 -6.33 -7.92 6.57
CA PHE A 81 -5.35 -6.84 6.51
C PHE A 81 -5.89 -5.63 7.27
N ILE A 82 -5.04 -5.03 8.10
CA ILE A 82 -5.37 -3.90 8.97
C ILE A 82 -4.36 -2.79 8.73
N ALA A 83 -4.84 -1.55 8.63
CA ALA A 83 -3.98 -0.38 8.62
C ALA A 83 -4.55 0.67 9.58
N SER A 84 -3.75 1.08 10.55
CA SER A 84 -4.07 2.15 11.49
C SER A 84 -3.00 3.22 11.40
N SER A 85 -3.38 4.49 11.30
CA SER A 85 -2.38 5.57 11.22
C SER A 85 -2.82 6.83 11.95
N ILE A 86 -1.82 7.58 12.41
CA ILE A 86 -1.97 8.95 12.90
C ILE A 86 -0.91 9.81 12.21
N ALA A 87 -1.30 10.99 11.76
CA ALA A 87 -0.39 11.94 11.15
C ALA A 87 -0.74 13.38 11.52
N THR A 88 0.28 14.23 11.57
CA THR A 88 0.15 15.64 11.93
C THR A 88 1.01 16.51 11.03
N HIS A 89 0.52 17.72 10.77
CA HIS A 89 1.36 18.80 10.31
C HIS A 89 2.31 19.23 11.43
N LEU A 90 3.55 19.50 11.07
CA LEU A 90 4.56 20.12 11.92
C LEU A 90 4.92 21.48 11.31
N PRO A 91 4.39 22.59 11.87
CA PRO A 91 4.72 23.93 11.39
C PRO A 91 6.24 24.18 11.41
N PRO A 92 6.80 24.91 10.43
CA PRO A 92 6.08 25.65 9.38
C PRO A 92 5.79 24.83 8.11
N THR A 93 6.54 23.76 7.84
CA THR A 93 6.59 23.15 6.50
C THR A 93 6.77 21.62 6.52
N ALA A 94 6.76 21.00 7.70
CA ALA A 94 6.97 19.57 7.87
C ALA A 94 5.67 18.80 8.13
N GLY A 95 5.76 17.48 8.09
CA GLY A 95 4.72 16.57 8.54
C GLY A 95 5.34 15.31 9.13
N LEU A 96 4.64 14.73 10.10
CA LEU A 96 5.02 13.48 10.78
C LEU A 96 3.85 12.52 10.76
N GLY A 97 4.11 11.24 10.56
CA GLY A 97 3.13 10.16 10.66
C GLY A 97 3.68 8.93 11.34
N VAL A 98 2.80 8.20 12.01
CA VAL A 98 3.05 6.86 12.54
C VAL A 98 1.92 5.97 12.07
N ALA A 99 2.23 4.75 11.63
CA ALA A 99 1.21 3.78 11.28
C ALA A 99 1.62 2.37 11.67
N TRP A 100 0.62 1.52 11.87
CA TRP A 100 0.76 0.08 11.98
C TRP A 100 -0.03 -0.55 10.84
N VAL A 101 0.64 -1.39 10.07
CA VAL A 101 0.07 -2.18 8.99
C VAL A 101 0.29 -3.64 9.32
N SER A 102 -0.76 -4.44 9.29
CA SER A 102 -0.74 -5.85 9.65
C SER A 102 -1.48 -6.67 8.60
N ALA A 103 -0.92 -7.80 8.22
CA ALA A 103 -1.58 -8.82 7.42
C ALA A 103 -1.44 -10.16 8.12
N GLY A 104 -2.45 -11.02 8.01
CA GLY A 104 -2.38 -12.31 8.68
C GLY A 104 -3.50 -13.24 8.27
N VAL A 105 -3.36 -14.48 8.72
CA VAL A 105 -4.34 -15.55 8.50
C VAL A 105 -4.55 -16.25 9.83
N ASP A 106 -5.81 -16.43 10.21
CA ASP A 106 -6.19 -17.24 11.36
C ASP A 106 -6.85 -18.54 10.89
N GLY A 107 -7.07 -19.49 11.80
CA GLY A 107 -7.90 -20.66 11.47
C GLY A 107 -7.18 -21.72 10.62
N ILE A 108 -5.85 -21.69 10.56
CA ILE A 108 -5.09 -22.68 9.79
C ILE A 108 -5.16 -24.02 10.53
N ASP A 109 -5.65 -25.06 9.85
CA ASP A 109 -5.76 -26.42 10.41
C ASP A 109 -4.36 -27.07 10.50
N GLY A 110 -3.82 -27.17 11.71
CA GLY A 110 -2.55 -27.85 11.96
C GLY A 110 -2.73 -29.37 11.94
N ARG A 111 -1.82 -30.08 11.27
CA ARG A 111 -1.83 -31.54 11.19
C ARG A 111 -0.44 -32.13 11.29
N THR A 112 -0.35 -33.34 11.85
CA THR A 112 0.86 -34.16 11.81
C THR A 112 1.09 -34.75 10.41
N THR A 113 2.27 -35.33 10.18
CA THR A 113 2.57 -36.08 8.94
C THR A 113 1.65 -37.30 8.74
N ALA A 114 1.05 -37.82 9.81
CA ALA A 114 0.06 -38.90 9.76
C ALA A 114 -1.36 -38.40 9.45
N GLY A 115 -1.57 -37.08 9.37
CA GLY A 115 -2.88 -36.46 9.09
C GLY A 115 -3.75 -36.21 10.32
N GLU A 116 -3.28 -36.57 11.52
CA GLU A 116 -3.96 -36.28 12.78
C GLU A 116 -3.97 -34.78 13.06
N ALA A 117 -5.13 -34.26 13.46
CA ALA A 117 -5.30 -32.86 13.82
C ALA A 117 -4.45 -32.49 15.04
N THR A 118 -3.80 -31.32 14.98
CA THR A 118 -3.01 -30.78 16.09
C THR A 118 -3.75 -29.60 16.72
N GLN A 119 -3.31 -28.39 16.42
CA GLN A 119 -3.87 -27.14 16.93
C GLN A 119 -4.18 -26.19 15.78
N THR A 120 -4.97 -25.17 16.06
CA THR A 120 -5.22 -24.09 15.11
C THR A 120 -4.02 -23.13 15.07
N LEU A 121 -3.45 -22.97 13.89
CA LEU A 121 -2.31 -22.10 13.65
C LEU A 121 -2.77 -20.73 13.11
N SER A 122 -1.94 -19.72 13.31
CA SER A 122 -2.12 -18.38 12.77
C SER A 122 -0.77 -17.78 12.38
N THR A 123 -0.81 -16.83 11.45
CA THR A 123 0.37 -16.09 10.98
C THR A 123 0.11 -14.59 11.03
N SER A 124 1.17 -13.81 11.26
CA SER A 124 1.11 -12.36 11.12
C SER A 124 2.39 -11.78 10.48
N GLU A 125 2.17 -10.79 9.64
CA GLU A 125 3.18 -9.89 9.09
C GLU A 125 2.82 -8.46 9.48
N ASP A 126 3.70 -7.82 10.24
CA ASP A 126 3.48 -6.52 10.83
C ASP A 126 4.55 -5.53 10.37
N ALA A 127 4.14 -4.30 10.13
CA ALA A 127 5.02 -3.19 9.81
C ALA A 127 4.61 -1.94 10.58
N ILE A 128 5.54 -1.42 11.39
CA ILE A 128 5.41 -0.10 12.01
C ILE A 128 6.11 0.91 11.10
N TYR A 129 5.38 1.93 10.68
CA TYR A 129 5.87 3.04 9.87
C TYR A 129 6.12 4.26 10.74
N ILE A 130 7.26 4.90 10.54
CA ILE A 130 7.57 6.23 11.02
C ILE A 130 7.87 7.09 9.78
N SER A 131 7.05 8.09 9.55
CA SER A 131 7.05 8.89 8.32
C SER A 131 7.39 10.33 8.63
N PHE A 132 8.37 10.89 7.94
CA PHE A 132 8.69 12.31 8.01
C PHE A 132 8.76 12.90 6.60
N ALA A 133 8.20 14.10 6.43
CA ALA A 133 8.38 14.83 5.19
C ALA A 133 8.51 16.32 5.42
N GLN A 134 9.22 16.95 4.48
CA GLN A 134 9.52 18.37 4.50
C GLN A 134 9.11 18.98 3.17
N ARG A 135 8.37 20.09 3.24
CA ARG A 135 8.10 20.95 2.09
C ARG A 135 9.29 21.88 1.88
N LEU A 136 9.96 21.71 0.73
CA LEU A 136 11.09 22.56 0.34
C LEU A 136 10.60 23.88 -0.27
N GLN A 137 9.50 23.80 -1.04
CA GLN A 137 8.78 24.94 -1.62
C GLN A 137 7.28 24.61 -1.66
N PRO A 138 6.38 25.60 -1.82
CA PRO A 138 4.94 25.35 -1.90
C PRO A 138 4.50 24.25 -2.89
N TRP A 139 5.31 23.99 -3.90
CA TRP A 139 5.07 23.02 -4.97
C TRP A 139 5.97 21.77 -4.91
N ILE A 140 6.92 21.65 -3.98
CA ILE A 140 7.79 20.46 -3.86
C ILE A 140 7.97 20.02 -2.39
N SER A 141 7.78 18.73 -2.14
CA SER A 141 8.15 18.09 -0.87
C SER A 141 8.96 16.83 -1.10
N VAL A 142 9.74 16.48 -0.08
CA VAL A 142 10.49 15.23 0.01
C VAL A 142 10.10 14.54 1.31
N GLY A 143 10.11 13.21 1.33
CA GLY A 143 9.78 12.46 2.53
C GLY A 143 10.48 11.12 2.60
N ILE A 144 10.53 10.57 3.81
CA ILE A 144 11.11 9.28 4.14
C ILE A 144 10.15 8.49 5.03
N ASN A 145 10.06 7.18 4.78
CA ASN A 145 9.51 6.23 5.74
C ASN A 145 10.65 5.37 6.29
N VAL A 146 10.63 5.16 7.61
CA VAL A 146 11.36 4.08 8.27
C VAL A 146 10.34 3.03 8.68
N LYS A 147 10.60 1.78 8.32
CA LYS A 147 9.74 0.63 8.62
C LYS A 147 10.45 -0.31 9.58
N ILE A 148 9.72 -0.78 10.57
CA ILE A 148 10.12 -1.89 11.44
C ILE A 148 9.23 -3.06 11.06
N LEU A 149 9.83 -4.09 10.49
CA LEU A 149 9.15 -5.24 9.90
C LEU A 149 9.28 -6.45 10.83
N TYR A 150 8.17 -7.15 11.00
CA TYR A 150 8.05 -8.36 11.81
C TYR A 150 7.22 -9.39 11.04
N ASN A 151 7.64 -10.66 11.04
CA ASN A 151 6.91 -11.78 10.43
C ASN A 151 6.99 -12.98 11.36
N GLN A 152 5.86 -13.59 11.69
CA GLN A 152 5.77 -14.70 12.61
C GLN A 152 5.05 -15.90 12.00
N LEU A 153 5.71 -17.06 12.04
CA LEU A 153 5.29 -18.28 11.37
C LEU A 153 5.58 -19.53 12.23
N PRO A 154 4.58 -20.25 12.77
CA PRO A 154 3.24 -19.83 13.17
C PRO A 154 3.24 -19.22 14.59
N MET A 155 2.35 -18.27 14.85
CA MET A 155 2.33 -17.48 16.09
C MET A 155 2.11 -18.30 17.38
N ASN A 156 1.42 -19.44 17.26
CA ASN A 156 0.96 -20.23 18.41
C ASN A 156 1.76 -21.52 18.60
N GLU A 157 2.82 -21.74 17.83
CA GLU A 157 3.58 -23.00 17.86
C GLU A 157 5.08 -22.77 18.00
N SER A 158 5.64 -21.82 17.25
CA SER A 158 7.07 -21.62 17.20
C SER A 158 7.44 -20.15 17.39
N ASP A 159 8.58 -19.90 18.04
CA ASP A 159 9.17 -18.56 18.15
C ASP A 159 9.88 -18.12 16.84
N LEU A 160 9.63 -18.82 15.72
CA LEU A 160 10.25 -18.51 14.44
C LEU A 160 9.74 -17.16 13.93
N THR A 161 10.66 -16.20 14.00
CA THR A 161 10.35 -14.80 13.73
C THR A 161 11.38 -14.20 12.78
N GLY A 162 10.89 -13.57 11.72
CA GLY A 162 11.66 -12.70 10.83
C GLY A 162 11.55 -11.25 11.30
N LYS A 163 12.68 -10.54 11.43
CA LYS A 163 12.70 -9.11 11.77
C LYS A 163 13.59 -8.33 10.82
N GLY A 164 13.23 -7.11 10.50
CA GLY A 164 14.18 -6.23 9.82
C GLY A 164 13.68 -4.81 9.60
N PRO A 165 14.58 -3.92 9.15
CA PRO A 165 14.23 -2.57 8.78
C PRO A 165 13.74 -2.50 7.33
N GLY A 166 13.13 -1.37 6.99
CA GLY A 166 12.85 -1.00 5.61
C GLY A 166 12.79 0.51 5.43
N PHE A 167 13.04 0.99 4.21
CA PHE A 167 13.07 2.43 3.93
C PHE A 167 12.30 2.77 2.65
N ASP A 168 11.54 3.86 2.68
CA ASP A 168 10.99 4.47 1.47
C ASP A 168 11.46 5.90 1.33
N ILE A 169 11.65 6.36 0.10
CA ILE A 169 11.92 7.76 -0.23
C ILE A 169 10.86 8.24 -1.21
N GLY A 170 10.32 9.42 -0.97
CA GLY A 170 9.27 10.01 -1.77
C GLY A 170 9.56 11.44 -2.16
N ILE A 171 9.08 11.84 -3.33
CA ILE A 171 9.03 13.24 -3.79
C ILE A 171 7.61 13.50 -4.28
N LEU A 172 7.07 14.67 -3.96
CA LEU A 172 5.76 15.10 -4.45
C LEU A 172 5.85 16.51 -5.05
N LEU A 173 5.38 16.64 -6.29
CA LEU A 173 5.37 17.89 -7.06
C LEU A 173 3.93 18.35 -7.26
N ARG A 174 3.61 19.56 -6.81
CA ARG A 174 2.28 20.19 -6.88
C ARG A 174 2.37 21.53 -7.62
N PRO A 175 2.61 21.54 -8.94
CA PRO A 175 2.75 22.79 -9.72
C PRO A 175 1.46 23.64 -9.74
N GLY A 176 0.32 23.07 -9.34
CA GLY A 176 -0.93 23.81 -9.18
C GLY A 176 -1.99 23.04 -8.40
N LYS A 177 -3.24 23.51 -8.45
CA LYS A 177 -4.36 22.93 -7.68
C LYS A 177 -5.02 21.71 -8.32
N ARG A 178 -4.73 21.45 -9.61
CA ARG A 178 -5.40 20.41 -10.40
C ARG A 178 -4.54 19.18 -10.65
N MET A 179 -3.22 19.29 -10.53
CA MET A 179 -2.27 18.24 -10.86
C MET A 179 -1.26 18.07 -9.76
N THR A 180 -0.98 16.81 -9.45
CA THR A 180 0.12 16.40 -8.58
C THR A 180 0.89 15.30 -9.31
N PHE A 181 2.21 15.33 -9.19
CA PHE A 181 3.08 14.23 -9.60
C PHE A 181 3.78 13.68 -8.38
N GLY A 182 4.05 12.37 -8.40
CA GLY A 182 4.71 11.68 -7.30
C GLY A 182 5.79 10.77 -7.85
N LEU A 183 6.94 10.79 -7.20
CA LEU A 183 8.01 9.82 -7.38
C LEU A 183 8.21 9.09 -6.07
N MET A 184 8.44 7.79 -6.14
CA MET A 184 8.63 6.99 -4.94
C MET A 184 9.56 5.82 -5.19
N ILE A 185 10.48 5.61 -4.25
CA ILE A 185 11.34 4.44 -4.14
C ILE A 185 10.86 3.69 -2.90
N GLN A 186 10.21 2.56 -3.10
CA GLN A 186 9.68 1.70 -2.04
C GLN A 186 10.68 0.62 -1.66
N ASP A 187 10.70 0.28 -0.38
CA ASP A 187 11.35 -0.92 0.16
C ASP A 187 12.85 -0.99 -0.19
N MET A 188 13.51 0.17 -0.15
CA MET A 188 14.96 0.28 -0.33
C MET A 188 15.65 -0.39 0.86
N ASN A 189 16.47 -1.42 0.57
CA ASN A 189 17.21 -2.19 1.57
C ASN A 189 16.30 -2.79 2.68
N SER A 190 15.08 -3.16 2.31
CA SER A 190 14.14 -3.87 3.19
C SER A 190 14.42 -5.37 3.19
N TYR A 191 14.39 -6.02 4.35
CA TYR A 191 14.57 -7.46 4.47
C TYR A 191 13.94 -8.03 5.75
N TYR A 192 13.71 -9.34 5.78
CA TYR A 192 13.57 -10.10 7.02
C TYR A 192 14.88 -10.83 7.34
N GLN A 193 15.31 -10.76 8.59
CA GLN A 193 16.34 -11.63 9.14
C GLN A 193 15.68 -12.69 10.00
N TRP A 194 15.80 -13.93 9.56
CA TRP A 194 15.24 -15.10 10.21
C TRP A 194 16.28 -15.75 11.12
N ASN A 195 15.86 -16.08 12.34
CA ASN A 195 16.61 -16.97 13.21
C ASN A 195 16.02 -18.37 13.10
N THR A 196 16.68 -19.24 12.34
CA THR A 196 16.19 -20.59 12.04
C THR A 196 16.85 -21.69 12.87
N SER A 197 17.71 -21.31 13.82
CA SER A 197 18.50 -22.24 14.65
C SER A 197 17.64 -23.14 15.56
N SER A 198 16.38 -22.77 15.80
CA SER A 198 15.43 -23.57 16.58
C SER A 198 14.67 -24.62 15.76
N VAL A 199 14.71 -24.53 14.42
CA VAL A 199 13.92 -25.37 13.51
C VAL A 199 14.80 -26.33 12.73
N PHE A 200 16.02 -25.91 12.38
CA PHE A 200 17.02 -26.78 11.79
C PHE A 200 18.10 -27.06 12.83
N ASP A 201 18.41 -28.34 13.09
CA ASP A 201 19.52 -28.83 13.95
C ASP A 201 20.93 -28.50 13.40
N ASP A 202 21.02 -27.41 12.64
CA ASP A 202 22.17 -27.01 11.85
C ASP A 202 22.45 -25.53 12.19
N ASP A 203 23.70 -25.22 12.55
CA ASP A 203 24.24 -23.88 12.88
C ASP A 203 24.24 -22.96 11.64
N ARG A 204 23.16 -22.95 10.85
CA ARG A 204 23.03 -22.07 9.69
C ARG A 204 22.90 -20.64 10.19
N ALA A 205 23.79 -19.81 9.64
CA ALA A 205 23.79 -18.36 9.84
C ALA A 205 22.40 -17.76 9.58
N PRO A 206 22.06 -16.62 10.24
CA PRO A 206 20.77 -15.96 10.05
C PRO A 206 20.46 -15.76 8.56
N TYR A 207 19.34 -16.31 8.11
CA TYR A 207 18.90 -16.20 6.72
C TYR A 207 18.27 -14.82 6.49
N ARG A 208 18.71 -14.15 5.43
CA ARG A 208 18.15 -12.85 5.02
C ARG A 208 17.27 -13.01 3.79
N ASP A 209 16.05 -12.55 3.93
CA ASP A 209 15.04 -12.56 2.90
C ASP A 209 14.77 -11.13 2.43
N ILE A 210 15.28 -10.79 1.25
CA ILE A 210 15.37 -9.41 0.75
C ILE A 210 14.11 -9.04 -0.02
N PHE A 211 13.57 -7.85 0.24
CA PHE A 211 12.39 -7.37 -0.44
C PHE A 211 12.79 -6.72 -1.78
N PRO A 212 11.96 -6.89 -2.84
CA PRO A 212 12.14 -6.14 -4.06
C PRO A 212 12.03 -4.63 -3.83
N THR A 213 12.95 -3.86 -4.40
CA THR A 213 12.85 -2.39 -4.43
C THR A 213 11.91 -1.99 -5.57
N ILE A 214 11.02 -1.02 -5.31
CA ILE A 214 10.02 -0.60 -6.30
C ILE A 214 10.18 0.87 -6.62
N TYR A 215 10.33 1.19 -7.90
CA TYR A 215 10.36 2.56 -8.40
C TYR A 215 9.00 2.90 -8.98
N ARG A 216 8.38 4.00 -8.53
CA ARG A 216 7.04 4.42 -8.96
C ARG A 216 7.01 5.87 -9.40
N LEU A 217 6.22 6.12 -10.45
CA LEU A 217 5.86 7.44 -10.94
C LEU A 217 4.33 7.52 -11.01
N GLY A 218 3.75 8.50 -10.33
CA GLY A 218 2.31 8.72 -10.28
C GLY A 218 1.90 10.13 -10.68
N MET A 219 0.62 10.26 -11.05
CA MET A 219 -0.03 11.52 -11.36
C MET A 219 -1.47 11.53 -10.86
N THR A 220 -1.93 12.69 -10.41
CA THR A 220 -3.36 12.95 -10.20
C THR A 220 -3.84 14.13 -11.04
N TYR A 221 -5.11 14.10 -11.42
CA TYR A 221 -5.74 15.16 -12.19
C TYR A 221 -7.19 15.41 -11.75
N LYS A 222 -7.51 16.67 -11.45
CA LYS A 222 -8.87 17.08 -11.06
C LYS A 222 -9.54 17.92 -12.16
N LYS A 223 -10.71 17.46 -12.63
CA LYS A 223 -11.55 18.18 -13.61
C LYS A 223 -13.02 18.20 -13.16
N GLY A 224 -13.46 19.34 -12.64
CA GLY A 224 -14.84 19.50 -12.16
C GLY A 224 -15.16 18.56 -10.99
N LYS A 225 -16.13 17.66 -11.18
CA LYS A 225 -16.54 16.64 -10.21
C LYS A 225 -15.74 15.33 -10.32
N LEU A 226 -14.89 15.19 -11.33
CA LEU A 226 -14.08 14.00 -11.57
C LEU A 226 -12.66 14.21 -11.05
N TYR A 227 -12.15 13.18 -10.42
CA TYR A 227 -10.78 13.07 -9.93
C TYR A 227 -10.16 11.80 -10.50
N PHE A 228 -9.01 11.93 -11.12
CA PHE A 228 -8.27 10.83 -11.73
C PHE A 228 -6.95 10.64 -10.98
N THR A 229 -6.55 9.40 -10.83
CA THR A 229 -5.24 9.02 -10.30
C THR A 229 -4.70 7.87 -11.11
N GLY A 230 -3.39 7.80 -11.24
CA GLY A 230 -2.72 6.65 -11.82
C GLY A 230 -1.24 6.69 -11.54
N ASP A 231 -0.64 5.51 -11.54
CA ASP A 231 0.80 5.36 -11.45
C ASP A 231 1.28 4.15 -12.24
N ALA A 232 2.57 4.17 -12.54
CA ALA A 232 3.30 3.06 -13.08
C ALA A 232 4.54 2.81 -12.23
N GLY A 233 4.96 1.55 -12.12
CA GLY A 233 6.16 1.20 -11.38
C GLY A 233 6.92 0.02 -11.96
N ILE A 234 8.20 -0.04 -11.62
CA ILE A 234 9.11 -1.13 -11.95
C ILE A 234 9.54 -1.78 -10.64
N ILE A 235 9.50 -3.10 -10.60
CA ILE A 235 9.90 -3.91 -9.45
C ILE A 235 11.25 -4.55 -9.77
N ALA A 236 12.25 -4.16 -9.00
CA ALA A 236 13.62 -4.62 -9.11
C ALA A 236 13.89 -5.65 -8.00
N GLY A 237 14.37 -6.82 -8.39
CA GLY A 237 14.81 -7.89 -7.49
C GLY A 237 16.19 -7.63 -6.93
N ASP A 238 16.77 -8.64 -6.30
CA ASP A 238 18.11 -8.54 -5.75
C ASP A 238 19.18 -8.40 -6.85
N LYS A 239 20.33 -7.87 -6.46
CA LYS A 239 21.48 -7.62 -7.35
C LYS A 239 22.22 -8.93 -7.59
N MET A 240 22.08 -9.51 -8.77
CA MET A 240 22.93 -10.60 -9.27
C MET A 240 23.91 -10.02 -10.32
N ASP A 241 25.21 -10.30 -10.18
CA ASP A 241 26.26 -9.88 -11.12
C ASP A 241 26.15 -8.40 -11.57
N GLU A 242 26.09 -7.51 -10.58
CA GLU A 242 26.01 -6.06 -10.76
C GLU A 242 24.73 -5.49 -11.37
N THR A 243 23.77 -6.33 -11.78
CA THR A 243 22.51 -5.91 -12.39
C THR A 243 21.33 -6.27 -11.49
N TYR A 244 20.41 -5.34 -11.27
CA TYR A 244 19.14 -5.67 -10.60
C TYR A 244 18.25 -6.47 -11.54
N GLY A 245 17.78 -7.64 -11.11
CA GLY A 245 16.84 -8.44 -11.89
C GLY A 245 15.51 -7.70 -12.07
N TYR A 246 14.99 -7.60 -13.31
CA TYR A 246 13.64 -7.11 -13.55
C TYR A 246 12.63 -8.18 -13.12
N LEU A 247 11.83 -7.89 -12.09
CA LEU A 247 10.81 -8.83 -11.58
C LEU A 247 9.41 -8.53 -12.12
N GLY A 248 9.17 -7.29 -12.57
CA GLY A 248 7.88 -6.93 -13.12
C GLY A 248 7.60 -5.44 -13.14
N GLN A 249 6.38 -5.12 -13.55
CA GLN A 249 5.86 -3.77 -13.62
C GLN A 249 4.45 -3.70 -13.06
N THR A 250 4.10 -2.53 -12.52
CA THR A 250 2.74 -2.23 -12.06
C THR A 250 2.17 -1.08 -12.87
N ILE A 251 0.91 -1.19 -13.27
CA ILE A 251 0.14 -0.10 -13.88
C ILE A 251 -1.18 -0.03 -13.14
N ARG A 252 -1.49 1.16 -12.63
CA ARG A 252 -2.67 1.41 -11.80
C ARG A 252 -3.37 2.68 -12.25
N ALA A 253 -4.70 2.64 -12.32
CA ALA A 253 -5.51 3.78 -12.70
C ALA A 253 -6.85 3.75 -11.96
N GLY A 254 -7.34 4.93 -11.57
CA GLY A 254 -8.59 5.07 -10.84
C GLY A 254 -9.27 6.40 -11.09
N VAL A 255 -10.58 6.40 -10.89
CA VAL A 255 -11.45 7.57 -11.02
C VAL A 255 -12.37 7.68 -9.81
N GLU A 256 -12.60 8.91 -9.34
CA GLU A 256 -13.54 9.26 -8.29
C GLU A 256 -14.49 10.35 -8.81
N TYR A 257 -15.78 10.13 -8.65
CA TYR A 257 -16.84 11.09 -8.94
C TYR A 257 -17.45 11.62 -7.64
N THR A 258 -17.46 12.95 -7.48
CA THR A 258 -18.04 13.61 -6.31
C THR A 258 -19.49 14.04 -6.56
N TYR A 259 -20.44 13.50 -5.79
CA TYR A 259 -21.85 13.86 -5.78
C TYR A 259 -22.20 14.72 -4.55
N ARG A 260 -22.88 15.86 -4.78
CA ARG A 260 -23.35 16.82 -3.75
C ARG A 260 -22.32 17.17 -2.66
N LYS A 261 -21.02 17.21 -3.00
CA LYS A 261 -19.86 17.47 -2.12
C LYS A 261 -19.58 16.44 -1.02
N ASN A 262 -20.52 15.54 -0.75
CA ASN A 262 -20.43 14.65 0.41
C ASN A 262 -20.36 13.17 0.07
N TYR A 263 -20.73 12.77 -1.15
CA TYR A 263 -20.74 11.38 -1.58
C TYR A 263 -19.73 11.17 -2.70
N PHE A 264 -19.02 10.05 -2.66
CA PHE A 264 -17.95 9.71 -3.59
C PHE A 264 -18.22 8.33 -4.19
N PHE A 265 -18.15 8.23 -5.51
CA PHE A 265 -18.22 6.96 -6.24
C PHE A 265 -16.91 6.71 -6.94
N ARG A 266 -16.37 5.50 -6.82
CA ARG A 266 -15.00 5.18 -7.21
C ARG A 266 -14.95 3.91 -8.02
N GLY A 267 -14.03 3.88 -8.97
CA GLY A 267 -13.68 2.68 -9.71
C GLY A 267 -12.25 2.75 -10.19
N GLY A 268 -11.61 1.60 -10.35
CA GLY A 268 -10.24 1.53 -10.79
C GLY A 268 -9.76 0.13 -11.10
N TYR A 269 -8.58 0.09 -11.70
CA TYR A 269 -7.85 -1.13 -12.03
C TYR A 269 -6.42 -1.00 -11.54
N GLY A 270 -5.90 -2.05 -10.91
CA GLY A 270 -4.52 -2.07 -10.46
C GLY A 270 -4.11 -3.45 -9.94
N ASN A 271 -2.84 -3.81 -10.16
CA ASN A 271 -2.28 -5.10 -9.76
C ASN A 271 -3.13 -6.31 -10.26
N GLY A 272 -3.69 -6.22 -11.47
CA GLY A 272 -4.56 -7.25 -12.04
C GLY A 272 -5.97 -7.32 -11.45
N ARG A 273 -6.35 -6.39 -10.56
CA ARG A 273 -7.63 -6.39 -9.85
C ARG A 273 -8.49 -5.21 -10.28
N ILE A 274 -9.80 -5.41 -10.31
CA ILE A 274 -10.80 -4.36 -10.50
C ILE A 274 -11.40 -4.03 -9.13
N GLY A 275 -11.45 -2.74 -8.82
CA GLY A 275 -12.06 -2.23 -7.60
C GLY A 275 -13.20 -1.28 -7.90
N VAL A 276 -14.24 -1.34 -7.06
CA VAL A 276 -15.31 -0.35 -7.00
C VAL A 276 -15.55 0.03 -5.55
N GLY A 277 -15.99 1.27 -5.32
CA GLY A 277 -16.24 1.71 -3.96
C GLY A 277 -17.08 2.97 -3.87
N ALA A 278 -17.58 3.20 -2.67
CA ALA A 278 -18.34 4.38 -2.32
C ALA A 278 -17.79 4.97 -1.02
N GLY A 279 -17.99 6.28 -0.85
CA GLY A 279 -17.55 6.99 0.33
C GLY A 279 -18.50 8.11 0.69
N MET A 280 -18.52 8.45 1.97
CA MET A 280 -19.21 9.62 2.46
C MET A 280 -18.33 10.41 3.42
N ASN A 281 -18.45 11.74 3.37
CA ASN A 281 -17.96 12.58 4.45
C ASN A 281 -19.13 13.01 5.34
N PHE A 282 -18.86 13.08 6.63
CA PHE A 282 -19.82 13.52 7.63
C PHE A 282 -19.11 14.32 8.71
N SER A 283 -19.89 14.94 9.59
CA SER A 283 -19.35 15.75 10.68
C SER A 283 -19.46 14.94 11.97
N PHE A 284 -18.35 14.75 12.67
CA PHE A 284 -18.27 14.11 13.98
C PHE A 284 -17.99 15.16 15.06
N LEU A 285 -16.86 15.86 15.01
CA LEU A 285 -16.51 16.95 15.94
C LEU A 285 -16.65 18.33 15.27
N LYS A 286 -16.11 18.46 14.06
CA LYS A 286 -16.14 19.66 13.22
C LYS A 286 -16.85 19.35 11.91
N LYS A 287 -17.23 20.40 11.16
CA LYS A 287 -17.90 20.23 9.88
C LYS A 287 -17.02 19.44 8.88
N ASN A 288 -17.53 18.31 8.40
CA ASN A 288 -16.92 17.42 7.39
C ASN A 288 -15.51 16.94 7.78
N ASP A 289 -15.33 16.56 9.04
CA ASP A 289 -14.06 16.09 9.58
C ASP A 289 -13.91 14.56 9.57
N ALA A 290 -14.99 13.81 9.34
CA ALA A 290 -14.99 12.35 9.33
C ALA A 290 -15.34 11.79 7.94
N PHE A 291 -14.75 10.64 7.62
CA PHE A 291 -14.89 9.93 6.36
C PHE A 291 -15.14 8.46 6.62
N LEU A 292 -16.13 7.91 5.94
CA LEU A 292 -16.40 6.48 5.88
C LEU A 292 -16.34 6.05 4.42
N ASP A 293 -15.43 5.13 4.12
CA ASP A 293 -15.21 4.60 2.78
C ASP A 293 -15.39 3.07 2.80
N TYR A 294 -16.03 2.56 1.76
CA TYR A 294 -16.19 1.13 1.50
C TYR A 294 -15.70 0.80 0.09
N ALA A 295 -15.03 -0.34 -0.05
CA ALA A 295 -14.60 -0.87 -1.32
C ALA A 295 -14.83 -2.37 -1.43
N MET A 296 -15.13 -2.80 -2.65
CA MET A 296 -15.21 -4.19 -3.05
C MET A 296 -14.22 -4.42 -4.18
N ILE A 297 -13.33 -5.39 -4.00
CA ILE A 297 -12.26 -5.72 -4.95
C ILE A 297 -12.46 -7.15 -5.42
N VAL A 298 -12.39 -7.36 -6.73
CA VAL A 298 -12.50 -8.69 -7.31
C VAL A 298 -11.11 -9.32 -7.36
N GLU A 299 -10.95 -10.45 -6.67
CA GLU A 299 -9.69 -11.22 -6.58
C GLU A 299 -9.90 -12.62 -7.19
N PHE A 300 -9.74 -12.76 -8.50
CA PHE A 300 -9.78 -14.10 -9.11
C PHE A 300 -8.49 -14.89 -8.80
N PRO A 301 -8.56 -16.18 -8.41
CA PRO A 301 -9.76 -17.02 -8.21
C PRO A 301 -10.31 -17.03 -6.76
N VAL A 302 -9.69 -16.30 -5.83
CA VAL A 302 -9.95 -16.37 -4.39
C VAL A 302 -11.33 -15.83 -3.96
N GLY A 303 -11.93 -14.94 -4.75
CA GLY A 303 -13.27 -14.41 -4.53
C GLY A 303 -13.31 -12.88 -4.53
N MET A 304 -13.91 -12.29 -3.51
CA MET A 304 -14.01 -10.84 -3.33
C MET A 304 -13.41 -10.42 -2.00
N ALA A 305 -12.78 -9.25 -2.00
CA ALA A 305 -12.31 -8.58 -0.80
C ALA A 305 -13.21 -7.39 -0.47
N HIS A 306 -13.48 -7.21 0.82
CA HIS A 306 -14.29 -6.11 1.35
C HIS A 306 -13.45 -5.26 2.28
N ILE A 307 -13.38 -3.96 1.99
CA ILE A 307 -12.56 -3.03 2.75
C ILE A 307 -13.44 -1.93 3.30
N ILE A 308 -13.29 -1.64 4.59
CA ILE A 308 -13.89 -0.49 5.27
C ILE A 308 -12.75 0.38 5.79
N THR A 309 -12.84 1.68 5.54
CA THR A 309 -11.92 2.67 6.12
C THR A 309 -12.71 3.76 6.82
N TYR A 310 -12.29 4.06 8.04
CA TYR A 310 -12.72 5.20 8.80
C TYR A 310 -11.54 6.17 8.97
N ALA A 311 -11.73 7.45 8.68
CA ALA A 311 -10.72 8.46 8.88
C ALA A 311 -11.35 9.73 9.47
N PHE A 312 -10.64 10.38 10.39
CA PHE A 312 -11.11 11.62 10.98
C PHE A 312 -9.98 12.63 11.16
N TYR A 313 -10.32 13.91 11.02
CA TYR A 313 -9.41 15.05 11.18
C TYR A 313 -9.75 15.84 12.44
N PHE A 314 -8.76 16.26 13.23
CA PHE A 314 -8.98 16.99 14.48
C PHE A 314 -8.10 18.23 14.65
#